data_AF-E9HTX3-F1
#
_entry.id   AF-E9HTX3-F1
#
_cell.length_a   1.000
_cell.length_b   1.000
_cell.length_c   1.000
_cell.angle_alpha   90.00
_cell.angle_beta   90.00
_cell.angle_gamma   90.00
#
_symmetry.space_group_name_H-M   'P 1'
#
loop_
_entity.id
_entity.type
_entity.pdbx_description
1 polymer ?
#
loop_
_entity_poly.entity_id
_entity_poly.type
_entity_poly.pdbx_seq_one_letter_code
_entity_poly.pdbx_strand_id
1 'polypeptide(L)'
;MAQSLIPALTSIDEEEEILSDLKSITDLDLLKRLRTSGKMVHTKAGKKLMESIAAKEDRDTVRALRAVYVRDFDLLEKRHDHYVQYKAPNYSQDDLDGEKDWIQAVIYDHLAILAKCDDYLALTNSRSASVVSRASSRHSSVSSRQAKIHEAERKEKEAELMLQQVEDETRRREEEDAKIREAEDYKRRVESERKQREIRDEIDLQRLSGAIMRQQLNDLTVDDQAVPTRASSF
;
A
#
# COMPACT_ATOMS: atom_id res chain seq x y z
N MET A 1 -12.98 -26.75 -26.97
CA MET A 1 -13.76 -25.53 -26.72
C MET A 1 -14.52 -25.74 -25.41
N ALA A 2 -13.92 -25.42 -24.26
CA ALA A 2 -14.59 -25.50 -22.98
C ALA A 2 -15.04 -24.09 -22.59
N GLN A 3 -16.36 -23.85 -22.63
CA GLN A 3 -16.96 -22.66 -22.05
C GLN A 3 -16.92 -22.84 -20.53
N SER A 4 -16.03 -22.11 -19.85
CA SER A 4 -16.04 -21.99 -18.40
C SER A 4 -17.14 -21.01 -18.02
N LEU A 5 -18.29 -21.53 -17.58
CA LEU A 5 -19.32 -20.73 -16.91
C LEU A 5 -18.76 -20.21 -15.58
N ILE A 6 -18.76 -18.90 -15.40
CA ILE A 6 -18.45 -18.26 -14.12
C ILE A 6 -19.76 -18.12 -13.34
N PRO A 7 -19.88 -18.64 -12.11
CA PRO A 7 -21.05 -18.44 -11.26
C PRO A 7 -21.14 -16.99 -10.78
N ALA A 8 -22.37 -16.50 -10.56
CA ALA A 8 -22.60 -15.24 -9.88
C ALA A 8 -22.19 -15.39 -8.40
N LEU A 9 -21.15 -14.66 -7.97
CA LEU A 9 -20.60 -14.72 -6.62
C LEU A 9 -21.49 -13.97 -5.62
N THR A 10 -21.81 -14.62 -4.49
CA THR A 10 -22.82 -14.14 -3.52
C THR A 10 -22.36 -14.21 -2.05
N SER A 11 -21.08 -14.44 -1.74
CA SER A 11 -20.60 -14.56 -0.36
C SER A 11 -19.25 -13.90 -0.08
N ILE A 12 -19.08 -13.41 1.16
CA ILE A 12 -17.87 -12.75 1.71
C ILE A 12 -16.67 -13.71 1.79
N ASP A 13 -16.91 -15.00 2.07
CA ASP A 13 -15.84 -16.01 2.17
C ASP A 13 -15.19 -16.32 0.80
N GLU A 14 -15.92 -16.17 -0.31
CA GLU A 14 -15.39 -16.41 -1.66
C GLU A 14 -14.49 -15.24 -2.14
N GLU A 15 -14.65 -14.03 -1.58
CA GLU A 15 -13.88 -12.84 -1.98
C GLU A 15 -12.50 -12.76 -1.30
N GLU A 16 -12.34 -13.32 -0.10
CA GLU A 16 -11.06 -13.41 0.63
C GLU A 16 -10.16 -14.51 0.05
N GLU A 17 -10.74 -15.63 -0.39
CA GLU A 17 -10.04 -16.73 -1.07
C GLU A 17 -9.44 -16.27 -2.42
N ILE A 18 -10.17 -15.45 -3.19
CA ILE A 18 -9.67 -14.88 -4.47
C ILE A 18 -8.54 -13.86 -4.24
N LEU A 19 -8.51 -13.14 -3.12
CA LEU A 19 -7.41 -12.21 -2.78
C LEU A 19 -6.13 -12.96 -2.38
N SER A 20 -6.26 -14.12 -1.72
CA SER A 20 -5.13 -15.00 -1.44
C SER A 20 -4.53 -15.57 -2.74
N ASP A 21 -5.38 -15.90 -3.71
CA ASP A 21 -4.95 -16.32 -5.05
C ASP A 21 -4.44 -15.17 -5.92
N LEU A 22 -4.86 -13.93 -5.71
CA LEU A 22 -4.49 -12.81 -6.58
C LEU A 22 -2.96 -12.60 -6.66
N LYS A 23 -2.24 -12.80 -5.54
CA LYS A 23 -0.78 -12.69 -5.49
C LYS A 23 -0.04 -13.82 -6.20
N SER A 24 -0.69 -14.97 -6.44
CA SER A 24 -0.09 -16.11 -7.13
C SER A 24 -0.28 -16.05 -8.65
N ILE A 25 -1.15 -15.16 -9.14
CA ILE A 25 -1.43 -14.99 -10.57
C ILE A 25 -0.29 -14.23 -11.26
N THR A 26 0.38 -14.89 -12.19
CA THR A 26 1.46 -14.33 -13.02
C THR A 26 1.02 -14.04 -14.47
N ASP A 27 -0.21 -14.35 -14.85
CA ASP A 27 -0.74 -14.06 -16.19
C ASP A 27 -1.23 -12.61 -16.28
N LEU A 28 -0.52 -11.77 -17.02
CA LEU A 28 -0.84 -10.35 -17.20
C LEU A 28 -2.21 -10.13 -17.87
N ASP A 29 -2.60 -10.98 -18.82
CA ASP A 29 -3.90 -10.87 -19.50
C ASP A 29 -5.04 -11.28 -18.56
N LEU A 30 -4.79 -12.24 -17.67
CA LEU A 30 -5.72 -12.56 -16.59
C LEU A 30 -5.84 -11.40 -15.59
N LEU A 31 -4.73 -10.79 -15.16
CA LEU A 31 -4.75 -9.62 -14.27
C LEU A 31 -5.52 -8.45 -14.88
N LYS A 32 -5.31 -8.18 -16.17
CA LYS A 32 -6.05 -7.14 -16.91
C LYS A 32 -7.54 -7.43 -16.93
N ARG A 33 -7.95 -8.68 -17.19
CA ARG A 33 -9.35 -9.11 -17.19
C ARG A 33 -10.00 -9.02 -15.80
N LEU A 34 -9.28 -9.40 -14.74
CA LEU A 34 -9.76 -9.29 -13.36
C LEU A 34 -9.98 -7.83 -12.96
N ARG A 35 -9.06 -6.95 -13.36
CA ARG A 35 -9.17 -5.50 -13.16
C ARG A 35 -10.36 -4.90 -13.90
N THR A 36 -10.53 -5.20 -15.19
CA THR A 36 -11.67 -4.68 -15.97
C THR A 36 -13.00 -5.24 -15.46
N SER A 37 -13.04 -6.51 -15.06
CA SER A 37 -14.21 -7.11 -14.41
C SER A 37 -14.54 -6.41 -13.08
N GLY A 38 -13.53 -6.13 -12.25
CA GLY A 38 -13.70 -5.38 -11.01
C GLY A 38 -14.30 -3.99 -11.26
N LYS A 39 -13.79 -3.27 -12.27
CA LYS A 39 -14.36 -1.96 -12.67
C LYS A 39 -15.82 -2.07 -13.07
N MET A 40 -16.19 -3.11 -13.82
CA MET A 40 -17.57 -3.35 -14.22
C MET A 40 -18.48 -3.62 -13.01
N VAL A 41 -18.03 -4.44 -12.05
CA VAL A 41 -18.78 -4.75 -10.82
C VAL A 41 -18.99 -3.48 -10.00
N HIS A 42 -17.93 -2.73 -9.70
CA HIS A 42 -17.98 -1.45 -8.99
C HIS A 42 -18.94 -0.46 -9.68
N THR A 43 -18.83 -0.33 -11.01
CA THR A 43 -19.70 0.55 -11.79
C THR A 43 -21.17 0.14 -11.69
N LYS A 44 -21.46 -1.16 -11.70
CA LYS A 44 -22.82 -1.70 -11.54
C LYS A 44 -23.36 -1.44 -10.13
N ALA A 45 -22.55 -1.61 -9.10
CA ALA A 45 -22.91 -1.29 -7.73
C ALA A 45 -23.20 0.21 -7.56
N GLY A 46 -22.39 1.09 -8.16
CA GLY A 46 -22.61 2.53 -8.16
C GLY A 46 -23.93 2.94 -8.84
N LYS A 47 -24.26 2.33 -9.99
CA LYS A 47 -25.56 2.53 -10.65
C LYS A 47 -26.72 2.11 -9.75
N LYS A 48 -26.64 0.92 -9.17
CA LYS A 48 -27.68 0.41 -8.26
C LYS A 48 -27.88 1.32 -7.04
N LEU A 49 -26.79 1.83 -6.47
CA LEU A 49 -26.84 2.80 -5.37
C LEU A 49 -27.55 4.10 -5.79
N MET A 50 -27.19 4.64 -6.96
CA MET A 50 -27.83 5.85 -7.47
C MET A 50 -29.31 5.66 -7.82
N GLU A 51 -29.70 4.50 -8.35
CA GLU A 51 -31.10 4.13 -8.60
C GLU A 51 -31.91 4.07 -7.30
N SER A 52 -31.35 3.45 -6.26
CA SER A 52 -31.94 3.37 -4.91
C SER A 52 -32.16 4.77 -4.30
N ILE A 53 -31.16 5.65 -4.41
CA ILE A 53 -31.26 7.06 -3.99
C ILE A 53 -32.37 7.77 -4.76
N ALA A 54 -32.45 7.59 -6.09
CA ALA A 54 -33.46 8.21 -6.94
C ALA A 54 -34.89 7.71 -6.62
N ALA A 55 -35.02 6.42 -6.31
CA ALA A 55 -36.26 5.80 -5.86
C ALA A 55 -36.64 6.18 -4.41
N LYS A 56 -35.77 6.90 -3.69
CA LYS A 56 -35.93 7.28 -2.29
C LYS A 56 -36.19 6.07 -1.38
N GLU A 57 -35.48 4.97 -1.64
CA GLU A 57 -35.54 3.77 -0.80
C GLU A 57 -35.10 4.07 0.64
N ASP A 58 -35.35 3.14 1.55
CA ASP A 58 -35.03 3.34 2.96
C ASP A 58 -33.51 3.48 3.20
N ARG A 59 -33.19 4.11 4.33
CA ARG A 59 -31.80 4.44 4.68
C ARG A 59 -30.92 3.23 4.89
N ASP A 60 -31.49 2.14 5.40
CA ASP A 60 -30.70 0.96 5.72
C ASP A 60 -30.32 0.24 4.42
N THR A 61 -31.24 0.22 3.43
CA THR A 61 -30.96 -0.23 2.06
C THR A 61 -29.89 0.63 1.40
N VAL A 62 -30.00 1.96 1.43
CA VAL A 62 -28.98 2.86 0.84
C VAL A 62 -27.63 2.69 1.55
N ARG A 63 -27.60 2.53 2.88
CA ARG A 63 -26.36 2.29 3.65
C ARG A 63 -25.74 0.94 3.29
N ALA A 64 -26.54 -0.12 3.13
CA ALA A 64 -26.07 -1.43 2.71
C ALA A 64 -25.47 -1.39 1.29
N LEU A 65 -26.12 -0.69 0.35
CA LEU A 65 -25.62 -0.50 -1.00
C LEU A 65 -24.34 0.35 -1.02
N ARG A 66 -24.23 1.39 -0.19
CA ARG A 66 -22.99 2.16 0.00
C ARG A 66 -21.85 1.27 0.48
N ALA A 67 -22.10 0.37 1.44
CA ALA A 67 -21.10 -0.55 1.93
C ALA A 67 -20.60 -1.51 0.83
N VAL A 68 -21.50 -2.07 0.01
CA VAL A 68 -21.13 -2.88 -1.17
C VAL A 68 -20.28 -2.06 -2.14
N TYR A 69 -20.71 -0.84 -2.47
CA TYR A 69 -20.03 0.01 -3.42
C TYR A 69 -18.59 0.38 -3.00
N VAL A 70 -18.38 0.63 -1.70
CA VAL A 70 -17.04 0.88 -1.13
C VAL A 70 -16.18 -0.39 -1.18
N ARG A 71 -16.72 -1.54 -0.78
CA ARG A 71 -15.95 -2.81 -0.83
C ARG A 71 -15.51 -3.16 -2.26
N ASP A 72 -16.40 -2.98 -3.24
CA ASP A 72 -16.09 -3.23 -4.65
C ASP A 72 -14.97 -2.30 -5.16
N PHE A 73 -14.89 -1.08 -4.63
CA PHE A 73 -13.80 -0.14 -4.93
C PHE A 73 -12.48 -0.62 -4.33
N ASP A 74 -12.47 -1.00 -3.04
CA ASP A 74 -11.25 -1.50 -2.37
C ASP A 74 -10.68 -2.72 -3.09
N LEU A 75 -11.56 -3.62 -3.57
CA LEU A 75 -11.16 -4.79 -4.33
C LEU A 75 -10.62 -4.41 -5.73
N LEU A 76 -11.23 -3.43 -6.38
CA LEU A 76 -10.77 -2.91 -7.66
C LEU A 76 -9.39 -2.26 -7.54
N GLU A 77 -9.16 -1.49 -6.49
CA GLU A 77 -7.87 -0.84 -6.20
C GLU A 77 -6.78 -1.90 -6.01
N LYS A 78 -7.01 -2.93 -5.17
CA LYS A 78 -6.08 -4.06 -5.00
C LYS A 78 -5.74 -4.77 -6.32
N ARG A 79 -6.73 -4.99 -7.19
CA ARG A 79 -6.53 -5.59 -8.53
C ARG A 79 -5.74 -4.67 -9.46
N HIS A 80 -5.99 -3.37 -9.39
CA HIS A 80 -5.26 -2.37 -10.14
C HIS A 80 -3.79 -2.34 -9.71
N ASP A 81 -3.52 -2.26 -8.41
CA ASP A 81 -2.18 -2.21 -7.86
C ASP A 81 -1.38 -3.46 -8.21
N HIS A 82 -1.98 -4.64 -8.11
CA HIS A 82 -1.32 -5.88 -8.50
C HIS A 82 -0.98 -5.90 -9.99
N TYR A 83 -1.89 -5.46 -10.86
CA TYR A 83 -1.64 -5.36 -12.29
C TYR A 83 -0.50 -4.37 -12.61
N VAL A 84 -0.49 -3.20 -11.95
CA VAL A 84 0.56 -2.19 -12.13
C VAL A 84 1.91 -2.71 -11.64
N GLN A 85 1.96 -3.32 -10.45
CA GLN A 85 3.20 -3.90 -9.91
C GLN A 85 3.76 -5.01 -10.82
N TYR A 86 2.89 -5.85 -11.38
CA TYR A 86 3.32 -6.93 -12.27
C TYR A 86 3.78 -6.40 -13.64
N LYS A 87 3.12 -5.36 -14.19
CA LYS A 87 3.53 -4.71 -15.44
C LYS A 87 4.73 -3.77 -15.26
N ALA A 88 5.07 -3.39 -14.02
CA ALA A 88 6.07 -2.38 -13.67
C ALA A 88 7.44 -2.50 -14.37
N PRO A 89 8.03 -3.70 -14.53
CA PRO A 89 9.32 -3.83 -15.20
C PRO A 89 9.33 -3.40 -16.67
N ASN A 90 8.16 -3.29 -17.31
CA ASN A 90 8.00 -3.01 -18.74
C ASN A 90 7.36 -1.65 -19.03
N TYR A 91 7.20 -0.77 -18.04
CA TYR A 91 6.52 0.51 -18.24
C TYR A 91 7.40 1.56 -18.92
N SER A 92 6.84 2.21 -19.95
CA SER A 92 7.24 3.57 -20.33
C SER A 92 6.67 4.59 -19.34
N GLN A 93 7.23 5.80 -19.32
CA GLN A 93 6.63 6.93 -18.59
C GLN A 93 5.18 7.17 -19.03
N ASP A 94 4.91 7.10 -20.34
CA ASP A 94 3.56 7.26 -20.90
C ASP A 94 2.59 6.18 -20.41
N ASP A 95 3.08 4.95 -20.20
CA ASP A 95 2.23 3.90 -19.64
C ASP A 95 1.90 4.18 -18.17
N LEU A 96 2.88 4.63 -17.36
CA LEU A 96 2.64 4.98 -15.96
C LEU A 96 1.62 6.11 -15.83
N ASP A 97 1.76 7.14 -16.66
CA ASP A 97 0.83 8.27 -16.69
C ASP A 97 -0.57 7.81 -17.12
N GLY A 98 -0.67 6.92 -18.12
CA GLY A 98 -1.95 6.34 -18.54
C GLY A 98 -2.64 5.51 -17.45
N GLU A 99 -1.89 4.72 -16.67
CA GLU A 99 -2.47 3.92 -15.58
C GLU A 99 -2.85 4.81 -14.38
N LYS A 100 -2.08 5.87 -14.12
CA LYS A 100 -2.42 6.90 -13.13
C LYS A 100 -3.72 7.62 -13.52
N ASP A 101 -3.85 8.05 -14.76
CA ASP A 101 -5.07 8.70 -15.25
C ASP A 101 -6.28 7.75 -15.16
N TRP A 102 -6.07 6.46 -15.44
CA TRP A 102 -7.12 5.46 -15.36
C TRP A 102 -7.67 5.32 -13.93
N ILE A 103 -6.80 5.13 -12.92
CA ILE A 103 -7.26 4.97 -11.53
C ILE A 103 -7.82 6.28 -10.99
N GLN A 104 -7.23 7.42 -11.36
CA GLN A 104 -7.70 8.74 -10.96
C GLN A 104 -9.13 9.00 -11.46
N ALA A 105 -9.46 8.62 -12.70
CA ALA A 105 -10.83 8.71 -13.21
C ALA A 105 -11.81 7.86 -12.39
N VAL A 106 -11.42 6.64 -12.02
CA VAL A 106 -12.26 5.76 -11.18
C VAL A 106 -12.46 6.35 -9.79
N ILE A 107 -11.42 6.94 -9.19
CA ILE A 107 -11.50 7.63 -7.88
C ILE A 107 -12.47 8.82 -7.96
N TYR A 108 -12.39 9.63 -9.01
CA TYR A 108 -13.29 10.77 -9.16
C TYR A 108 -14.76 10.35 -9.25
N ASP A 109 -15.07 9.34 -10.07
CA ASP A 109 -16.42 8.80 -10.18
C ASP A 109 -16.90 8.21 -8.84
N HIS A 110 -16.00 7.50 -8.14
CA HIS A 110 -16.29 6.91 -6.83
C HIS A 110 -16.68 7.96 -5.78
N LEU A 111 -15.85 9.00 -5.63
CA LEU A 111 -16.10 10.07 -4.68
C LEU A 111 -17.37 10.86 -5.04
N ALA A 112 -17.64 11.09 -6.33
CA ALA A 112 -18.84 11.79 -6.77
C ALA A 112 -20.13 11.03 -6.42
N ILE A 113 -20.13 9.70 -6.50
CA ILE A 113 -21.27 8.87 -6.09
C ILE A 113 -21.40 8.87 -4.56
N LEU A 114 -20.30 8.73 -3.82
CA LEU A 114 -20.32 8.78 -2.35
C LEU A 114 -20.86 10.11 -1.82
N ALA A 115 -20.45 11.24 -2.40
CA ALA A 115 -20.94 12.55 -2.01
C ALA A 115 -22.47 12.65 -2.12
N LYS A 116 -23.05 12.18 -3.24
CA LYS A 116 -24.52 12.16 -3.44
C LYS A 116 -25.23 11.24 -2.44
N CYS A 117 -24.62 10.12 -2.10
CA CYS A 117 -25.13 9.20 -1.09
C CYS A 117 -25.11 9.84 0.30
N ASP A 118 -24.00 10.49 0.66
CA ASP A 118 -23.83 11.15 1.94
C ASP A 118 -24.81 12.33 2.09
N ASP A 119 -25.05 13.10 1.03
CA ASP A 119 -26.09 14.15 0.99
C ASP A 119 -27.49 13.56 1.26
N TYR A 120 -27.84 12.46 0.60
CA TYR A 120 -29.13 11.77 0.80
C TYR A 120 -29.30 11.28 2.24
N LEU A 121 -28.24 10.67 2.81
CA LEU A 121 -28.22 10.22 4.19
C LEU A 121 -28.22 11.40 5.19
N ALA A 122 -27.64 12.55 4.86
CA ALA A 122 -27.64 13.74 5.70
C ALA A 122 -29.02 14.40 5.74
N LEU A 123 -29.68 14.59 4.59
CA LEU A 123 -31.02 15.21 4.51
C LEU A 123 -32.07 14.43 5.33
N THR A 124 -31.97 13.10 5.33
CA THR A 124 -32.89 12.22 6.03
C THR A 124 -32.65 12.15 7.55
N ASN A 125 -31.57 12.74 8.10
CA ASN A 125 -31.36 12.86 9.55
C ASN A 125 -32.27 13.92 10.19
N SER A 126 -32.76 14.89 9.42
CA SER A 126 -33.54 16.02 9.94
C SER A 126 -34.99 15.70 10.31
N ARG A 127 -35.51 14.51 9.95
CA ARG A 127 -36.95 14.21 10.05
C ARG A 127 -37.38 13.41 11.29
N SER A 128 -36.49 13.20 12.26
CA SER A 128 -36.79 12.47 13.51
C SER A 128 -36.59 13.29 14.78
N ALA A 129 -36.84 14.61 14.72
CA ALA A 129 -37.00 15.47 15.90
C ALA A 129 -38.40 16.12 15.93
N SER A 130 -39.45 15.33 15.71
CA SER A 130 -40.80 15.68 16.15
C SER A 130 -41.12 14.86 17.40
N VAL A 131 -40.48 15.23 18.51
CA VAL A 131 -40.92 14.77 19.82
C VAL A 131 -42.05 15.69 20.24
N VAL A 132 -43.27 15.24 19.95
CA VAL A 132 -44.50 15.80 20.53
C VAL A 132 -44.34 15.78 22.04
N SER A 133 -44.27 16.96 22.65
CA SER A 133 -44.37 17.11 24.09
C SER A 133 -45.76 16.65 24.53
N ARG A 134 -45.81 15.67 25.42
CA ARG A 134 -47.01 15.39 26.20
C ARG A 134 -46.59 15.05 27.63
N ALA A 135 -46.95 15.96 28.53
CA ALA A 135 -46.71 15.84 29.96
C ALA A 135 -47.33 14.56 30.54
N SER A 136 -46.66 13.92 31.49
CA SER A 136 -47.14 13.82 32.88
C SER A 136 -46.28 12.86 33.72
N SER A 137 -46.00 13.33 34.93
CA SER A 137 -46.05 12.58 36.18
C SER A 137 -44.73 12.28 36.91
N ARG A 138 -44.68 12.88 38.10
CA ARG A 138 -43.63 12.80 39.12
C ARG A 138 -43.80 11.50 39.89
N HIS A 139 -43.11 10.43 39.46
CA HIS A 139 -42.86 9.23 40.26
C HIS A 139 -41.85 8.35 39.51
N SER A 140 -40.72 8.01 40.17
CA SER A 140 -39.56 7.19 39.70
C SER A 140 -38.26 7.97 39.42
N SER A 141 -37.65 8.55 40.46
CA SER A 141 -36.38 9.29 40.37
C SER A 141 -35.13 8.48 40.75
N VAL A 142 -35.27 7.22 41.20
CA VAL A 142 -34.13 6.41 41.69
C VAL A 142 -33.63 5.42 40.63
N SER A 143 -34.54 4.74 39.91
CA SER A 143 -34.17 3.75 38.88
C SER A 143 -33.55 4.38 37.62
N SER A 144 -34.02 5.57 37.22
CA SER A 144 -33.50 6.29 36.04
C SER A 144 -32.06 6.80 36.21
N ARG A 145 -31.64 7.16 37.43
CA ARG A 145 -30.25 7.57 37.70
C ARG A 145 -29.29 6.39 37.62
N GLN A 146 -29.70 5.22 38.10
CA GLN A 146 -28.87 4.02 38.11
C GLN A 146 -28.67 3.43 36.71
N ALA A 147 -29.70 3.48 35.86
CA ALA A 147 -29.59 3.12 34.45
C ALA A 147 -28.61 4.01 33.68
N LYS A 148 -28.60 5.33 33.95
CA LYS A 148 -27.64 6.27 33.34
C LYS A 148 -26.20 6.03 33.77
N ILE A 149 -25.98 5.59 35.01
CA ILE A 149 -24.63 5.28 35.53
C ILE A 149 -24.07 4.03 34.84
N HIS A 150 -24.86 2.96 34.73
CA HIS A 150 -24.40 1.75 34.02
C HIS A 150 -24.18 1.97 32.51
N GLU A 151 -24.98 2.83 31.88
CA GLU A 151 -24.75 3.19 30.47
C GLU A 151 -23.45 3.99 30.29
N ALA A 152 -23.14 4.89 31.23
CA ALA A 152 -21.89 5.66 31.22
C ALA A 152 -20.68 4.74 31.45
N GLU A 153 -20.77 3.81 32.40
CA GLU A 153 -19.71 2.84 32.71
C GLU A 153 -19.42 1.89 31.52
N ARG A 154 -20.46 1.51 30.75
CA ARG A 154 -20.28 0.72 29.53
C ARG A 154 -19.58 1.53 28.43
N LYS A 155 -19.93 2.81 28.28
CA LYS A 155 -19.31 3.72 27.30
C LYS A 155 -17.86 4.02 27.66
N GLU A 156 -17.53 4.11 28.96
CA GLU A 156 -16.16 4.29 29.43
C GLU A 156 -15.28 3.06 29.11
N LYS A 157 -15.75 1.84 29.40
CA LYS A 157 -15.05 0.60 29.01
C LYS A 157 -14.87 0.45 27.49
N GLU A 158 -15.86 0.90 26.71
CA GLU A 158 -15.78 0.88 25.24
C GLU A 158 -14.70 1.87 24.74
N ALA A 159 -14.60 3.05 25.34
CA ALA A 159 -13.57 4.03 25.01
C ALA A 159 -12.17 3.58 25.44
N GLU A 160 -12.04 2.92 26.58
CA GLU A 160 -10.76 2.39 27.08
C GLU A 160 -10.20 1.28 26.16
N LEU A 161 -11.06 0.38 25.68
CA LEU A 161 -10.69 -0.63 24.68
C LEU A 161 -10.24 0.00 23.35
N MET A 162 -10.93 1.05 22.90
CA MET A 162 -10.54 1.79 21.69
C MET A 162 -9.17 2.46 21.86
N LEU A 163 -8.89 3.05 23.02
CA LEU A 163 -7.58 3.63 23.32
C LEU A 163 -6.49 2.56 23.34
N GLN A 164 -6.75 1.40 23.95
CA GLN A 164 -5.80 0.30 23.98
C GLN A 164 -5.48 -0.25 22.58
N GLN A 165 -6.49 -0.38 21.71
CA GLN A 165 -6.27 -0.79 20.31
C GLN A 165 -5.43 0.24 19.55
N VAL A 166 -5.65 1.53 19.78
CA VAL A 166 -4.85 2.58 19.16
C VAL A 166 -3.41 2.52 19.66
N GLU A 167 -3.18 2.36 20.96
CA GLU A 167 -1.83 2.25 21.53
C GLU A 167 -1.06 1.02 21.01
N ASP A 168 -1.71 -0.14 20.95
CA ASP A 168 -1.11 -1.36 20.42
C ASP A 168 -0.78 -1.24 18.91
N GLU A 169 -1.66 -0.61 18.13
CA GLU A 169 -1.41 -0.35 16.71
C GLU A 169 -0.29 0.68 16.51
N THR A 170 -0.21 1.71 17.37
CA THR A 170 0.91 2.66 17.33
C THR A 170 2.23 1.98 17.67
N ARG A 171 2.25 1.08 18.67
CA ARG A 171 3.45 0.31 19.04
C ARG A 171 3.91 -0.58 17.88
N ARG A 172 2.96 -1.26 17.21
CA ARG A 172 3.26 -2.09 16.03
C ARG A 172 3.89 -1.27 14.89
N ARG A 173 3.37 -0.06 14.63
CA ARG A 173 3.95 0.83 13.62
C ARG A 173 5.35 1.32 13.99
N GLU A 174 5.59 1.65 15.25
CA GLU A 174 6.91 2.05 15.73
C GLU A 174 7.95 0.92 15.60
N GLU A 175 7.55 -0.33 15.85
CA GLU A 175 8.40 -1.51 15.66
C GLU A 175 8.74 -1.74 14.17
N GLU A 176 7.76 -1.57 13.28
CA GLU A 176 7.97 -1.67 11.82
C GLU A 176 8.90 -0.57 11.31
N ASP A 177 8.71 0.69 11.75
CA ASP A 177 9.56 1.83 11.40
C ASP A 177 10.99 1.68 11.94
N ALA A 178 11.15 1.12 13.15
CA ALA A 178 12.47 0.83 13.72
C ALA A 178 13.22 -0.21 12.86
N LYS A 179 12.51 -1.23 12.37
CA LYS A 179 13.08 -2.27 11.50
C LYS A 179 13.50 -1.72 10.15
N ILE A 180 12.72 -0.80 9.57
CA ILE A 180 13.08 -0.11 8.33
C ILE A 180 14.37 0.70 8.53
N ARG A 181 14.44 1.48 9.62
CA ARG A 181 15.61 2.30 9.94
C ARG A 181 16.87 1.45 10.14
N GLU A 182 16.76 0.32 10.82
CA GLU A 182 17.87 -0.62 11.01
C GLU A 182 18.38 -1.21 9.68
N ALA A 183 17.46 -1.58 8.78
CA ALA A 183 17.81 -2.10 7.46
C ALA A 183 18.53 -1.04 6.59
N GLU A 184 18.11 0.21 6.66
CA GLU A 184 18.77 1.33 5.97
C GLU A 184 20.19 1.57 6.49
N ASP A 185 20.38 1.56 7.81
CA ASP A 185 21.70 1.73 8.43
C ASP A 185 22.62 0.55 8.11
N TYR A 186 22.09 -0.68 8.07
CA TYR A 186 22.84 -1.85 7.61
C TYR A 186 23.31 -1.69 6.17
N LYS A 187 22.41 -1.28 5.26
CA LYS A 187 22.76 -1.02 3.86
C LYS A 187 23.85 0.05 3.74
N ARG A 188 23.73 1.15 4.49
CA ARG A 188 24.74 2.22 4.51
C ARG A 188 26.11 1.72 4.98
N ARG A 189 26.15 0.83 5.97
CA ARG A 189 27.40 0.18 6.44
C ARG A 189 28.01 -0.74 5.39
N VAL A 190 27.21 -1.56 4.72
CA VAL A 190 27.71 -2.49 3.68
C VAL A 190 28.29 -1.70 2.51
N GLU A 191 27.63 -0.62 2.08
CA GLU A 191 28.12 0.22 0.99
C GLU A 191 29.42 0.95 1.36
N SER A 192 29.55 1.44 2.59
CA SER A 192 30.79 2.09 3.04
C SER A 192 31.95 1.09 3.14
N GLU A 193 31.69 -0.13 3.62
CA GLU A 193 32.69 -1.20 3.67
C GLU A 193 33.14 -1.62 2.26
N ARG A 194 32.21 -1.73 1.31
CA ARG A 194 32.51 -2.03 -0.09
C ARG A 194 33.42 -0.97 -0.71
N LYS A 195 33.10 0.31 -0.51
CA LYS A 195 33.93 1.44 -0.99
C LYS A 195 35.32 1.43 -0.35
N GLN A 196 35.43 1.08 0.93
CA GLN A 196 36.73 0.97 1.59
C GLN A 196 37.60 -0.16 1.02
N ARG A 197 36.99 -1.30 0.66
CA ARG A 197 37.73 -2.40 0.00
C ARG A 197 38.23 -1.97 -1.38
N GLU A 198 37.38 -1.33 -2.17
CA GLU A 198 37.74 -0.82 -3.49
C GLU A 198 38.91 0.18 -3.43
N ILE A 199 38.88 1.12 -2.48
CA ILE A 199 39.99 2.07 -2.27
C ILE A 199 41.28 1.34 -1.87
N ARG A 200 41.18 0.28 -1.05
CA ARG A 200 42.35 -0.50 -0.62
C ARG A 200 42.96 -1.25 -1.80
N ASP A 201 42.13 -1.91 -2.60
CA ASP A 201 42.57 -2.66 -3.78
C ASP A 201 43.25 -1.74 -4.80
N GLU A 202 42.71 -0.53 -4.99
CA GLU A 202 43.31 0.50 -5.85
C GLU A 202 44.68 0.98 -5.33
N ILE A 203 44.81 1.21 -4.02
CA ILE A 203 46.10 1.57 -3.40
C ILE A 203 47.13 0.46 -3.60
N ASP A 204 46.74 -0.80 -3.41
CA ASP A 204 47.65 -1.93 -3.56
C ASP A 204 48.05 -2.14 -5.04
N LEU A 205 47.13 -1.90 -5.98
CA LEU A 205 47.43 -1.88 -7.41
C LEU A 205 48.46 -0.79 -7.76
N GLN A 206 48.27 0.43 -7.25
CA GLN A 206 49.22 1.53 -7.46
C GLN A 206 50.60 1.23 -6.86
N ARG A 207 50.64 0.60 -5.67
CA ARG A 207 51.90 0.17 -5.04
C ARG A 207 52.63 -0.86 -5.87
N LEU A 208 51.91 -1.86 -6.40
CA LEU A 208 52.48 -2.89 -7.28
C LEU A 208 53.01 -2.28 -8.58
N SER A 209 52.22 -1.42 -9.22
CA SER A 209 52.64 -0.69 -10.43
C SER A 209 53.91 0.13 -10.16
N GLY A 210 53.97 0.86 -9.04
CA GLY A 210 55.15 1.59 -8.61
C GLY A 210 56.37 0.69 -8.36
N ALA A 211 56.18 -0.51 -7.81
CA ALA A 211 57.26 -1.47 -7.59
C ALA A 211 57.82 -2.01 -8.92
N ILE A 212 56.94 -2.33 -9.87
CA ILE A 212 57.33 -2.78 -11.22
C ILE A 212 58.13 -1.69 -11.94
N MET A 213 57.67 -0.44 -11.90
CA MET A 213 58.41 0.68 -12.53
C MET A 213 59.80 0.88 -11.92
N ARG A 214 59.94 0.77 -10.60
CA ARG A 214 61.25 0.84 -9.93
C ARG A 214 62.17 -0.32 -10.31
N GLN A 215 61.62 -1.54 -10.45
CA GLN A 215 62.38 -2.69 -10.90
C GLN A 215 62.91 -2.49 -12.33
N GLN A 216 62.05 -2.06 -13.26
CA GLN A 216 62.44 -1.77 -14.63
C GLN A 216 63.55 -0.71 -14.72
N LEU A 217 63.47 0.34 -13.90
CA LEU A 217 64.52 1.36 -13.82
C LEU A 217 65.84 0.77 -13.30
N ASN A 218 65.80 -0.05 -12.25
CA ASN A 218 66.99 -0.68 -11.71
C ASN A 218 67.65 -1.63 -12.73
N ASP A 219 66.86 -2.45 -13.43
CA ASP A 219 67.36 -3.40 -14.43
C ASP A 219 68.07 -2.67 -15.60
N LEU A 220 67.55 -1.50 -16.02
CA LEU A 220 68.21 -0.63 -17.03
C LEU A 220 69.52 -0.02 -16.52
N THR A 221 69.62 0.32 -15.23
CA THR A 221 70.84 0.90 -14.66
C THR A 221 71.94 -0.10 -14.36
N VAL A 222 71.60 -1.40 -14.21
CA VAL A 222 72.57 -2.48 -13.98
C VAL A 222 73.29 -2.86 -15.27
N ASP A 223 72.63 -2.79 -16.43
CA ASP A 223 73.26 -3.08 -17.73
C ASP A 223 74.28 -2.01 -18.18
N ASP A 224 74.16 -0.76 -17.71
CA ASP A 224 75.10 0.33 -18.06
C ASP A 224 76.40 0.31 -17.23
N GLN A 225 76.48 -0.51 -16.18
CA GLN A 225 77.68 -0.72 -15.35
C GLN A 225 78.51 -1.95 -15.77
N ALA A 226 78.05 -2.74 -16.75
CA ALA A 226 78.72 -3.95 -17.21
C ALA A 226 79.62 -3.74 -18.45
N VAL A 227 80.42 -2.67 -18.48
CA VAL A 227 81.54 -2.55 -19.44
C VAL A 227 82.84 -2.93 -18.74
N PRO A 228 83.45 -4.10 -19.03
CA PRO A 228 84.79 -4.38 -18.54
C PRO A 228 85.77 -3.51 -19.34
N THR A 229 86.33 -2.51 -18.67
CA THR A 229 87.53 -1.81 -19.15
C THR A 229 88.68 -2.80 -19.12
N ARG A 230 88.88 -3.52 -20.24
CA ARG A 230 90.08 -4.32 -20.46
C ARG A 230 91.08 -3.48 -21.24
N ALA A 231 91.91 -2.75 -20.50
CA ALA A 231 93.16 -2.21 -21.01
C ALA A 231 94.12 -3.37 -21.37
N SER A 232 94.72 -3.32 -22.56
CA SER A 232 95.97 -3.99 -22.99
C SER A 232 96.29 -3.40 -24.37
N SER A 233 97.20 -2.44 -24.55
CA SER A 233 98.68 -2.54 -24.50
C SER A 233 99.23 -3.75 -25.26
N PHE A 234 99.39 -3.64 -26.59
CA PHE A 234 100.65 -3.59 -27.34
C PHE A 234 100.39 -3.80 -28.84
#